data_AF-A0A817M293-F1
#
_entry.id   AF-A0A817M293-F1
#
_cell.length_a   1.000
_cell.length_b   1.000
_cell.length_c   1.000
_cell.angle_alpha   90.00
_cell.angle_beta   90.00
_cell.angle_gamma   90.00
#
_symmetry.space_group_name_H-M   'P 1'
#
loop_
_entity.id
_entity.type
_entity.pdbx_description
1 polymer ?
#
loop_
_entity_poly.entity_id
_entity_poly.type
_entity_poly.pdbx_seq_one_letter_code
_entity_poly.pdbx_strand_id
1 'polypeptide(L)' 'MNSTTNCSLQVRVYTSDYLFFKLLNCTYLRLLIGPGILLNILCLFVLSCPRSSNKSTTVVFLRFLSIFDIF' A
#
# COMPACT_ATOMS: atom_id res chain seq x y z
N MET A 1 47.27 20.13 2.66
CA MET A 1 46.05 20.46 1.88
C MET A 1 44.95 19.52 2.33
N ASN A 2 44.05 20.00 3.21
CA ASN A 2 42.88 19.25 3.66
C ASN A 2 41.81 19.30 2.57
N SER A 3 41.76 18.27 1.70
CA SER A 3 40.60 18.07 0.84
C SER A 3 39.50 17.40 1.67
N THR A 4 38.56 18.22 2.11
CA THR A 4 37.29 17.82 2.71
C THR A 4 36.66 16.70 1.87
N THR A 5 36.60 15.49 2.44
CA THR A 5 35.80 14.38 1.92
C THR A 5 34.33 14.77 2.00
N ASN A 6 33.85 15.46 0.96
CA ASN A 6 32.45 15.81 0.80
C ASN A 6 31.64 14.52 0.81
N CYS A 7 30.84 14.38 1.87
CA CYS A 7 30.06 13.19 2.19
C CYS A 7 29.23 12.74 0.98
N SER A 8 29.58 11.57 0.46
CA SER A 8 29.09 10.92 -0.76
C SER A 8 27.61 10.47 -0.70
N LEU A 9 26.89 10.83 0.37
CA LEU A 9 25.49 10.47 0.57
C LEU A 9 24.56 11.18 -0.42
N GLN A 10 24.81 12.45 -0.75
CA GLN A 10 24.01 13.15 -1.77
C GLN A 10 24.20 12.54 -3.17
N VAL A 11 25.43 12.20 -3.55
CA VAL A 11 25.69 11.65 -4.89
C VAL A 11 25.03 10.28 -5.06
N ARG A 12 24.98 9.45 -4.01
CA ARG A 12 24.36 8.11 -4.06
C ARG A 12 22.82 8.16 -4.09
N VAL A 13 22.20 9.20 -3.54
CA VAL A 13 20.73 9.36 -3.47
C VAL A 13 20.17 10.06 -4.73
N TYR A 14 21.01 10.72 -5.52
CA TYR A 14 20.61 11.43 -6.75
C TYR A 14 21.23 10.85 -8.03
N THR A 15 21.71 9.60 -8.00
CA THR A 15 22.01 8.91 -9.26
C THR A 15 20.71 8.64 -10.03
N SER A 16 20.78 8.74 -11.36
CA SER A 16 19.65 8.50 -12.27
C SER A 16 18.97 7.16 -12.01
N ASP A 17 19.77 6.13 -11.68
CA ASP A 17 19.29 4.77 -11.43
C ASP A 17 18.46 4.68 -10.14
N TYR A 18 18.87 5.38 -9.09
CA TYR A 18 18.12 5.42 -7.83
C TYR A 18 16.81 6.20 -7.99
N LEU A 19 16.81 7.31 -8.74
CA LEU A 19 15.60 8.06 -9.03
C LEU A 19 14.61 7.24 -9.86
N PHE A 20 15.10 6.49 -10.86
CA PHE A 20 14.28 5.59 -11.65
C PHE A 20 13.70 4.45 -10.80
N PHE A 21 14.53 3.79 -9.99
CA PHE A 21 14.08 2.74 -9.06
C PHE A 21 13.04 3.27 -8.07
N LYS A 22 13.26 4.46 -7.50
CA LYS A 22 12.31 5.10 -6.57
C LYS A 22 10.97 5.40 -7.25
N LEU A 23 10.99 5.91 -8.48
CA LEU A 23 9.77 6.17 -9.25
C LEU A 23 9.02 4.87 -9.54
N LEU A 24 9.73 3.83 -9.99
CA LEU A 24 9.15 2.53 -10.32
C LEU A 24 8.56 1.86 -9.07
N ASN A 25 9.29 1.88 -7.95
CA ASN A 25 8.81 1.33 -6.68
C ASN A 25 7.59 2.09 -6.16
N CYS A 26 7.60 3.44 -6.17
CA CYS A 26 6.43 4.23 -5.80
C CYS A 26 5.21 3.96 -6.71
N THR A 27 5.45 3.76 -8.01
CA THR A 27 4.40 3.50 -9.00
C THR A 27 3.80 2.11 -8.79
N TYR A 28 4.65 1.11 -8.58
CA TYR A 28 4.24 -0.25 -8.24
C TYR A 28 3.46 -0.29 -6.92
N LEU A 29 3.96 0.39 -5.88
CA LEU A 29 3.28 0.49 -4.59
C LEU A 29 1.90 1.13 -4.74
N ARG A 30 1.76 2.20 -5.52
CA ARG A 30 0.45 2.83 -5.82
C ARG A 30 -0.47 1.91 -6.61
N LEU A 31 0.05 1.19 -7.59
CA LEU A 31 -0.68 0.20 -8.39
C LEU A 31 -1.14 -1.00 -7.56
N LEU A 32 -0.48 -1.30 -6.43
CA LEU A 32 -0.90 -2.36 -5.53
C LEU A 32 -1.89 -1.86 -4.48
N ILE A 33 -1.59 -0.71 -3.86
CA ILE A 33 -2.39 -0.13 -2.78
C ILE A 33 -3.76 0.32 -3.28
N GLY A 34 -3.83 1.02 -4.41
CA GLY A 34 -5.08 1.57 -4.93
C GLY A 34 -6.14 0.48 -5.18
N PRO A 35 -5.86 -0.54 -6.01
CA PRO A 35 -6.76 -1.65 -6.24
C PRO A 35 -7.04 -2.48 -4.98
N GLY A 36 -6.04 -2.68 -4.10
CA GLY A 36 -6.23 -3.40 -2.84
C GLY A 36 -7.27 -2.74 -1.94
N ILE A 37 -7.14 -1.42 -1.70
CA ILE A 37 -8.11 -0.65 -0.93
C ILE A 37 -9.48 -0.68 -1.60
N LEU A 38 -9.53 -0.50 -2.93
CA LEU A 38 -10.80 -0.51 -3.67
C LEU A 38 -11.52 -1.86 -3.54
N LEU A 39 -10.79 -2.97 -3.66
CA LEU A 39 -11.34 -4.31 -3.55
C LEU A 39 -11.86 -4.59 -2.14
N ASN A 40 -11.11 -4.17 -1.10
CA ASN A 40 -11.52 -4.36 0.29
C ASN A 40 -12.73 -3.50 0.68
N ILE A 41 -12.83 -2.26 0.17
CA ILE A 41 -14.03 -1.42 0.33
C ILE A 41 -15.23 -2.07 -0.37
N LEU A 42 -15.05 -2.58 -1.59
CA LEU A 42 -16.12 -3.25 -2.33
C LEU A 42 -16.59 -4.53 -1.60
N CYS A 43 -15.64 -5.31 -1.05
CA CYS A 43 -15.93 -6.46 -0.21
C CYS A 43 -16.76 -6.07 1.01
N LEU A 44 -16.37 -4.99 1.70
CA LEU A 44 -17.09 -4.48 2.86
C LEU A 44 -18.51 -4.01 2.52
N PHE A 45 -18.69 -3.37 1.37
CA PHE A 45 -20.01 -2.96 0.87
C PHE A 45 -20.92 -4.17 0.60
N VAL A 46 -20.41 -5.18 -0.10
CA VAL A 46 -21.15 -6.43 -0.39
C VAL A 46 -21.50 -7.17 0.89
N LEU A 47 -20.54 -7.29 1.81
CA LEU A 47 -20.76 -7.97 3.08
C LEU A 47 -21.76 -7.24 3.96
N SER A 48 -21.84 -5.90 3.89
CA SER A 48 -22.77 -5.06 4.67
C SER A 48 -24.21 -5.07 4.16
N CYS A 49 -24.46 -5.59 2.96
CA CYS A 49 -25.81 -5.69 2.42
C CYS A 49 -26.70 -6.61 3.28
N PRO A 50 -27.96 -6.22 3.55
CA PRO A 50 -28.87 -6.91 4.48
C PRO A 50 -29.29 -8.32 4.03
N ARG A 51 -28.99 -8.71 2.77
CA ARG A 51 -29.18 -10.07 2.25
C ARG A 51 -28.13 -11.06 2.78
N SER A 52 -26.95 -10.57 3.16
CA SER A 52 -25.92 -11.38 3.80
C SER A 52 -26.30 -11.57 5.27
N SER A 53 -26.63 -12.79 5.67
CA SER A 53 -27.07 -13.12 7.03
C SER A 53 -26.04 -12.65 8.07
N ASN A 54 -26.35 -11.57 8.79
CA ASN A 54 -25.57 -11.05 9.94
C ASN A 54 -25.39 -12.07 11.08
N LYS A 55 -25.98 -13.28 10.98
CA LYS A 55 -25.86 -14.35 11.97
C LYS A 55 -24.63 -15.24 11.73
N SER A 56 -23.99 -15.16 10.57
CA SER A 56 -22.79 -15.96 10.29
C SER A 56 -21.55 -15.28 10.87
N THR A 57 -20.91 -15.94 11.84
CA THR A 57 -19.62 -15.52 12.42
C THR A 57 -18.55 -15.31 11.35
N THR A 58 -18.60 -16.08 10.26
CA THR A 58 -17.72 -15.93 9.10
C THR A 58 -17.89 -14.57 8.41
N VAL A 59 -19.12 -14.09 8.26
CA VAL A 59 -19.39 -12.78 7.62
C VAL A 59 -18.86 -11.65 8.48
N VAL A 60 -19.02 -11.76 9.80
CA VAL A 60 -18.48 -10.78 10.75
C VAL A 60 -16.95 -10.77 10.70
N PHE A 61 -16.31 -11.95 10.70
CA PHE A 61 -14.86 -12.08 10.59
C PHE A 61 -14.32 -11.49 9.27
N LEU A 62 -14.97 -11.78 8.14
CA LEU A 62 -14.58 -11.24 6.84
C LEU A 62 -14.68 -9.71 6.78
N ARG A 63 -15.69 -9.11 7.45
CA ARG A 63 -15.77 -7.64 7.56
C ARG A 63 -14.58 -7.07 8.33
N PHE A 64 -14.20 -7.67 9.46
CA PHE A 64 -13.02 -7.25 10.21
C PHE A 64 -11.73 -7.40 9.41
N LEU A 65 -11.59 -8.50 8.66
CA LEU A 65 -10.44 -8.74 7.79
C LEU A 65 -10.36 -7.64 6.71
N SER A 66 -11.46 -7.33 6.04
CA SER A 66 -11.49 -6.25 5.04
C SER A 66 -11.21 -4.86 5.63
N ILE A 67 -11.59 -4.59 6.89
CA ILE A 67 -11.20 -3.35 7.58
C ILE A 67 -9.70 -3.35 7.87
N PHE A 68 -9.16 -4.46 8.36
CA PHE A 68 -7.74 -4.58 8.66
C PHE A 68 -6.87 -4.43 7.40
N ASP A 69 -7.28 -4.98 6.26
CA ASP A 69 -6.53 -4.84 5.02
C ASP A 69 -6.61 -3.41 4.41
N ILE A 70 -7.47 -2.53 4.93
CA ILE A 70 -7.56 -1.11 4.54
C ILE A 70 -6.69 -0.22 5.43
N PHE A 71 -6.54 -0.55 6.71
CA PHE A 71 -5.87 0.26 7.75
C PHE A 71 -4.43 -0.18 8.01
#